data_AF-A0A951AJC3-F1
#
_entry.id   AF-A0A951AJC3-F1
#
_cell.length_a   1.000
_cell.length_b   1.000
_cell.length_c   1.000
_cell.angle_alpha   90.00
_cell.angle_beta   90.00
_cell.angle_gamma   90.00
#
_symmetry.space_group_name_H-M   'P 1'
#
loop_
_entity.id
_entity.type
_entity.pdbx_description
1 polymer ?
#
loop_
_entity_poly.entity_id
_entity_poly.type
_entity_poly.pdbx_seq_one_letter_code
_entity_poly.pdbx_strand_id
1 'polypeptide(L)'
;MRKFEKGKAYASAGVDIDLGNRVKKGLQEKVRTTFGPEVLGCIGGFGGLYRADFRGMKEPVLVSSIDGVGTKVKLAVALGRHATVAQDLVNHCINDIA
;
A
#
# COMPACT_ATOMS: atom_id res chain seq x y z
N MET A 1 -38.91 -6.73 -22.49
CA MET A 1 -37.44 -6.54 -22.53
C MET A 1 -37.02 -5.65 -21.38
N ARG A 2 -36.22 -6.14 -20.41
CA ARG A 2 -35.67 -5.29 -19.34
C ARG A 2 -34.49 -4.50 -19.91
N LYS A 3 -34.55 -3.17 -19.83
CA LYS A 3 -33.41 -2.28 -20.09
C LYS A 3 -32.36 -2.55 -18.99
N PHE A 4 -31.20 -3.06 -19.36
CA PHE A 4 -30.04 -3.02 -18.47
C PHE A 4 -29.57 -1.56 -18.39
N GLU A 5 -29.69 -0.94 -17.22
CA GLU A 5 -29.01 0.33 -16.96
C GLU A 5 -27.51 0.10 -17.15
N LYS A 6 -26.89 0.87 -18.05
CA LYS A 6 -25.43 0.90 -18.28
C LYS A 6 -24.66 1.53 -17.10
N GLY A 7 -25.11 1.30 -15.87
CA GLY A 7 -24.50 1.75 -14.64
C GLY A 7 -23.44 0.76 -14.16
N LYS A 8 -22.28 0.79 -14.80
CA LYS A 8 -20.98 0.25 -14.34
C LYS A 8 -20.83 -1.28 -14.31
N ALA A 9 -20.59 -1.89 -15.47
CA ALA A 9 -20.08 -3.27 -15.57
C ALA A 9 -18.85 -3.56 -14.67
N TYR A 10 -18.06 -2.53 -14.39
CA TYR A 10 -16.95 -2.58 -13.42
C TYR A 10 -17.41 -2.80 -11.97
N ALA A 11 -18.49 -2.14 -11.55
CA ALA A 11 -19.02 -2.30 -10.19
C ALA A 11 -19.64 -3.68 -9.97
N SER A 12 -20.30 -4.25 -10.99
CA SER A 12 -20.77 -5.64 -10.94
C SER A 12 -19.64 -6.67 -10.88
N ALA A 13 -18.44 -6.31 -11.33
CA ALA A 13 -17.23 -7.12 -11.14
C ALA A 13 -16.55 -6.88 -9.77
N GLY A 14 -17.19 -6.12 -8.87
CA GLY A 14 -16.68 -5.81 -7.53
C GLY A 14 -15.75 -4.59 -7.47
N VAL A 15 -15.60 -3.84 -8.56
CA VAL A 15 -14.70 -2.67 -8.62
C VAL A 15 -15.50 -1.38 -8.43
N ASP A 16 -15.40 -0.80 -7.24
CA ASP A 16 -15.93 0.53 -6.94
C ASP A 16 -14.80 1.58 -6.94
N ILE A 17 -14.68 2.28 -8.06
CA ILE A 17 -13.69 3.34 -8.28
C ILE A 17 -13.94 4.53 -7.34
N ASP A 18 -15.20 4.88 -7.08
CA ASP A 18 -15.56 6.03 -6.26
C ASP A 18 -15.26 5.75 -4.79
N LEU A 19 -15.55 4.53 -4.32
CA LEU A 19 -15.11 4.06 -3.01
C LEU A 19 -13.59 4.07 -2.90
N GLY A 20 -12.87 3.55 -3.90
CA GLY A 20 -11.41 3.60 -3.93
C GLY A 20 -10.87 5.02 -3.80
N ASN A 21 -11.45 5.98 -4.52
CA ASN A 21 -11.06 7.39 -4.43
C ASN A 21 -11.38 8.01 -3.08
N ARG A 22 -12.53 7.69 -2.46
CA ARG A 22 -12.89 8.17 -1.12
C ARG A 22 -11.92 7.66 -0.06
N VAL A 23 -11.55 6.37 -0.10
CA VAL A 23 -10.57 5.77 0.82
C VAL A 23 -9.20 6.42 0.66
N LYS A 24 -8.76 6.66 -0.59
CA LYS A 24 -7.46 7.28 -0.89
C LYS A 24 -7.35 8.73 -0.38
N LYS A 25 -8.45 9.49 -0.32
CA LYS A 25 -8.44 10.92 0.01
C LYS A 25 -7.76 11.24 1.35
N GLY A 26 -7.94 10.39 2.38
CA GLY A 26 -7.29 10.56 3.69
C GLY A 26 -5.94 9.87 3.85
N LEU A 27 -5.60 8.93 2.94
CA LEU A 27 -4.33 8.20 3.01
C LEU A 27 -3.15 9.07 2.60
N GLN A 28 -3.36 10.04 1.71
CA GLN A 28 -2.27 10.89 1.21
C GLN A 28 -1.56 11.67 2.32
N GLU A 29 -2.32 12.23 3.27
CA GLU A 29 -1.75 12.96 4.40
C GLU A 29 -0.98 12.04 5.34
N LYS A 30 -1.52 10.85 5.65
CA LYS A 30 -0.87 9.86 6.51
C LYS A 30 0.41 9.30 5.89
N VAL A 31 0.42 9.03 4.58
CA VAL A 31 1.61 8.50 3.90
C VAL A 31 2.68 9.58 3.75
N ARG A 32 2.29 10.85 3.56
CA ARG A 32 3.26 11.95 3.49
C ARG A 32 4.10 12.11 4.76
N THR A 33 3.60 11.69 5.93
CA THR A 33 4.39 11.77 7.17
C THR A 33 5.59 10.80 7.19
N THR A 34 5.67 9.87 6.23
CA THR A 34 6.78 8.92 6.11
C THR A 34 7.80 9.34 5.03
N PHE A 35 7.63 10.50 4.40
CA PHE A 35 8.49 10.92 3.29
C PHE A 35 9.83 11.44 3.80
N GLY A 36 10.91 10.88 3.25
CA GLY A 36 12.26 11.46 3.29
C GLY A 36 12.52 12.38 2.08
N PRO A 37 13.62 13.15 2.09
CA PRO A 37 14.01 14.03 0.99
C PRO A 37 14.27 13.31 -0.35
N GLU A 38 14.47 11.99 -0.32
CA GLU A 38 14.74 11.14 -1.48
C GLU A 38 13.47 10.75 -2.24
N VAL A 39 12.29 10.83 -1.61
CA VAL A 39 11.01 10.48 -2.25
C VAL A 39 10.68 11.52 -3.32
N LEU A 40 10.43 11.06 -4.55
CA LEU A 40 10.09 11.94 -5.68
C LEU A 40 8.60 11.86 -6.02
N GLY A 41 7.96 13.02 -6.12
CA GLY A 41 6.57 13.14 -6.58
C GLY A 41 5.51 13.02 -5.47
N CYS A 42 4.31 12.58 -5.85
CA CYS A 42 3.13 12.47 -4.97
C CYS A 42 2.35 11.19 -5.28
N ILE A 43 1.54 10.75 -4.30
CA ILE A 43 0.65 9.60 -4.46
C ILE A 43 -0.39 9.88 -5.55
N GLY A 44 -0.55 8.95 -6.49
CA GLY A 44 -1.54 9.04 -7.57
C GLY A 44 -1.02 8.60 -8.94
N GLY A 45 0.30 8.46 -9.09
CA GLY A 45 0.93 7.84 -10.26
C GLY A 45 0.88 6.31 -10.23
N PHE A 46 1.35 5.67 -11.31
CA PHE A 46 1.43 4.21 -11.45
C PHE A 46 2.47 3.57 -10.52
N GLY A 47 3.46 4.33 -10.06
CA GLY A 47 4.50 3.86 -9.14
C GLY A 47 5.05 4.98 -8.25
N GLY A 48 5.71 4.58 -7.17
CA GLY A 48 6.51 5.47 -6.33
C GLY A 48 7.93 5.60 -6.87
N LEU A 49 8.55 6.76 -6.67
CA LEU A 49 9.90 7.05 -7.12
C LEU A 49 10.77 7.43 -5.93
N TYR A 50 12.00 6.91 -5.89
CA TYR A 50 12.97 7.15 -4.81
C TYR A 50 14.34 7.43 -5.41
N ARG A 51 14.95 8.57 -5.07
CA ARG A 51 16.29 8.95 -5.50
C ARG A 51 17.31 8.38 -4.52
N ALA A 52 17.69 7.13 -4.71
CA ALA A 52 18.72 6.52 -3.89
C ALA A 52 20.08 7.24 -4.08
N ASP A 53 20.79 7.44 -2.98
CA ASP A 53 22.13 8.00 -2.95
C ASP A 53 23.10 6.97 -2.36
N PHE A 54 24.06 6.53 -3.17
CA PHE A 54 25.05 5.52 -2.80
C PHE A 54 26.45 6.10 -2.62
N ARG A 55 26.58 7.43 -2.47
CA ARG A 55 27.88 8.08 -2.24
C ARG A 55 28.59 7.43 -1.03
N GLY A 56 29.82 6.98 -1.25
CA GLY A 56 30.64 6.31 -0.22
C GLY A 56 30.50 4.79 -0.16
N MET A 57 29.56 4.19 -0.91
CA MET A 57 29.47 2.73 -1.05
C MET A 57 30.34 2.27 -2.23
N LYS A 58 31.18 1.25 -2.02
CA LYS A 58 32.07 0.72 -3.07
C LYS A 58 31.31 -0.06 -4.14
N GLU A 59 30.44 -0.99 -3.71
CA GLU A 59 29.69 -1.90 -4.56
C GLU A 59 28.30 -2.11 -3.92
N PRO A 60 27.37 -1.15 -4.05
CA PRO A 60 26.06 -1.22 -3.40
C PRO A 60 25.23 -2.37 -3.99
N VAL A 61 24.56 -3.12 -3.12
CA VAL A 61 23.62 -4.19 -3.48
C VAL A 61 22.24 -3.82 -2.97
N LEU A 62 21.23 -3.96 -3.84
CA LEU A 62 19.84 -3.77 -3.47
C LEU A 62 19.26 -5.09 -2.98
N VAL A 63 18.62 -5.06 -1.81
CA VAL A 63 17.91 -6.19 -1.21
C VAL A 63 16.43 -5.84 -1.14
N SER A 64 15.57 -6.78 -1.52
CA SER A 64 14.12 -6.64 -1.44
C SER A 64 13.51 -7.88 -0.79
N SER A 65 12.58 -7.69 0.13
CA SER A 65 11.74 -8.76 0.70
C SER A 65 10.27 -8.52 0.41
N ILE A 66 9.49 -9.60 0.40
CA ILE A 66 8.03 -9.58 0.23
C ILE A 66 7.40 -10.61 1.17
N ASP A 67 6.59 -10.11 2.11
CA ASP A 67 5.94 -10.93 3.12
C ASP A 67 4.45 -10.65 3.26
N GLY A 68 3.78 -11.60 3.91
CA GLY A 68 2.42 -11.45 4.40
C GLY A 68 2.37 -11.56 5.92
N VAL A 69 1.28 -11.07 6.51
CA VAL A 69 1.01 -11.21 7.96
C VAL A 69 0.55 -12.63 8.33
N GLY A 70 0.06 -13.39 7.35
CA GLY A 70 -0.43 -14.75 7.55
C GLY A 70 -1.77 -14.82 8.28
N THR A 71 -1.98 -15.91 9.04
CA THR A 71 -3.26 -16.23 9.67
C THR A 71 -3.67 -15.28 10.80
N LYS A 72 -2.76 -14.43 11.30
CA LYS A 72 -3.07 -13.37 12.29
C LYS A 72 -4.14 -12.39 11.79
N VAL A 73 -4.29 -12.22 10.47
CA VAL A 73 -5.38 -11.43 9.86
C VAL A 73 -6.76 -11.98 10.28
N LYS A 74 -6.92 -13.31 10.42
CA LYS A 74 -8.18 -13.92 10.87
C LYS A 74 -8.53 -13.48 12.30
N LEU A 75 -7.54 -13.37 13.18
CA LEU A 75 -7.73 -12.88 14.55
C LEU A 75 -8.07 -11.39 14.56
N ALA A 76 -7.39 -10.57 13.75
CA ALA A 76 -7.69 -9.15 13.62
C ALA A 76 -9.16 -8.91 13.20
N VAL A 77 -9.67 -9.71 12.25
CA VAL A 77 -11.08 -9.69 11.84
C VAL A 77 -12.00 -10.18 12.95
N ALA A 78 -11.73 -11.34 13.55
CA ALA A 78 -12.57 -11.91 14.60
C ALA A 78 -12.70 -10.99 15.83
N LEU A 79 -11.65 -10.21 16.13
CA LEU A 79 -11.61 -9.30 17.27
C LEU A 79 -12.01 -7.86 16.90
N GLY A 80 -12.29 -7.55 15.63
CA GLY A 80 -12.55 -6.19 15.16
C GLY A 80 -11.39 -5.21 15.39
N ARG A 81 -10.14 -5.70 15.44
CA ARG A 81 -8.94 -4.93 15.79
C ARG A 81 -7.96 -4.90 14.63
N HIS A 82 -8.01 -3.83 13.83
CA HIS A 82 -7.21 -3.70 12.60
C HIS A 82 -6.00 -2.76 12.73
N ALA A 83 -5.89 -1.98 13.81
CA ALA A 83 -4.92 -0.88 13.91
C ALA A 83 -3.44 -1.31 13.83
N THR A 84 -3.11 -2.53 14.25
CA THR A 84 -1.72 -3.00 14.36
C THR A 84 -1.30 -3.97 13.26
N VAL A 85 -2.25 -4.58 12.54
CA VAL A 85 -1.94 -5.65 11.57
C VAL A 85 -1.11 -5.14 10.39
N ALA A 86 -1.24 -3.86 10.03
CA ALA A 86 -0.41 -3.23 9.00
C ALA A 86 1.04 -2.98 9.47
N GLN A 87 1.27 -2.79 10.77
CA GLN A 87 2.62 -2.67 11.32
C GLN A 87 3.31 -4.04 11.30
N ASP A 88 2.57 -5.11 11.62
CA ASP A 88 3.08 -6.49 11.49
C ASP A 88 3.57 -6.77 10.06
N LEU A 89 2.81 -6.31 9.05
CA LEU A 89 3.20 -6.45 7.64
C LEU A 89 4.54 -5.78 7.33
N VAL A 90 4.71 -4.52 7.75
CA VAL A 90 5.97 -3.77 7.53
C VAL A 90 7.13 -4.46 8.25
N ASN A 91 6.90 -4.89 9.50
CA ASN A 91 7.93 -5.53 10.32
C ASN A 91 8.42 -6.86 9.75
N HIS A 92 7.53 -7.69 9.18
CA HIS A 92 7.95 -8.93 8.53
C HIS A 92 8.92 -8.65 7.37
N CYS A 93 8.60 -7.69 6.49
CA CYS A 93 9.46 -7.37 5.37
C CYS A 93 10.81 -6.77 5.79
N ILE A 94 10.84 -5.82 6.74
CA ILE A 94 12.09 -5.13 7.10
C ILE A 94 13.04 -6.02 7.90
N ASN A 95 12.50 -6.89 8.78
CA ASN A 95 13.32 -7.77 9.63
C ASN A 95 14.05 -8.86 8.83
N ASP A 96 13.58 -9.19 7.61
CA ASP A 96 14.26 -10.12 6.72
C ASP A 96 15.41 -9.47 5.93
N ILE A 97 15.53 -8.13 5.96
CA ILE A 97 16.59 -7.38 5.27
C ILE A 97 17.74 -7.02 6.23
N ALA A 98 17.45 -6.61 7.47
CA ALA A 98 18.41 -6.37 8.55
C ALA A 98 17.75 -6.15 9.92
#